data_AF-A0A8H3SHU1-F1
#
_entry.id   AF-A0A8H3SHU1-F1
#
_cell.length_a   1.000
_cell.length_b   1.000
_cell.length_c   1.000
_cell.angle_alpha   90.00
_cell.angle_beta   90.00
_cell.angle_gamma   90.00
#
_symmetry.space_group_name_H-M   'P 1'
#
loop_
_entity.id
_entity.type
_entity.pdbx_description
1 polymer ?
#
loop_
_entity_poly.entity_id
_entity_poly.type
_entity_poly.pdbx_seq_one_letter_code
_entity_poly.pdbx_strand_id
1 'polypeptide(L)'
;MATAASLDSVEFFLGGNRNLRVYYQFGDDNTLRESCFAQDYGWFIRGNGIIAKDAKRNSPVTATRWTDNPGTTQIRVYYVDDAHDIRECQGDSQLTSLWTSRTIGYASDTEIGLGSQLAIARPDKDDQLLRLFY
;
A
#
# COMPACT_ATOMS: atom_id res chain seq x y z
N MET A 1 12.99 -14.53 17.25
CA MET A 1 11.81 -13.74 17.63
C MET A 1 11.16 -13.27 16.34
N ALA A 2 9.89 -13.59 16.10
CA ALA A 2 9.18 -13.06 14.94
C ALA A 2 8.97 -11.56 15.18
N THR A 3 9.66 -10.72 14.40
CA THR A 3 9.36 -9.30 14.32
C THR A 3 7.95 -9.16 13.77
N ALA A 4 7.10 -8.39 14.43
CA ALA A 4 5.73 -8.14 13.96
C ALA A 4 5.82 -7.37 12.63
N ALA A 5 5.67 -8.07 11.52
CA ALA A 5 5.60 -7.46 10.20
C ALA A 5 4.19 -6.93 9.98
N SER A 6 4.06 -5.61 9.77
CA SER A 6 2.80 -5.03 9.30
C SER A 6 2.55 -5.50 7.87
N LEU A 7 1.31 -5.90 7.60
CA LEU A 7 0.84 -6.18 6.26
C LEU A 7 -0.56 -5.63 6.06
N ASP A 8 -0.91 -5.32 4.83
CA ASP A 8 -2.30 -5.07 4.42
C ASP A 8 -2.55 -5.67 3.04
N SER A 9 -3.81 -5.79 2.65
CA SER A 9 -4.20 -6.37 1.38
C SER A 9 -5.41 -5.68 0.77
N VAL A 10 -5.47 -5.69 -0.56
CA VAL A 10 -6.65 -5.25 -1.30
C VAL A 10 -7.10 -6.34 -2.25
N GLU A 11 -8.42 -6.42 -2.43
CA GLU A 11 -9.07 -7.27 -3.41
C GLU A 11 -9.75 -6.43 -4.49
N PHE A 12 -9.67 -6.86 -5.74
CA PHE A 12 -10.44 -6.31 -6.85
C PHE A 12 -10.69 -7.35 -7.95
N PHE A 13 -11.53 -7.02 -8.92
CA PHE A 13 -11.88 -7.89 -10.04
C PHE A 13 -11.45 -7.23 -11.35
N LEU A 14 -10.75 -7.97 -12.21
CA LEU A 14 -10.40 -7.56 -13.58
C LEU A 14 -11.00 -8.56 -14.56
N GLY A 15 -11.88 -8.10 -15.45
CA GLY A 15 -12.54 -9.00 -16.41
C GLY A 15 -13.34 -10.13 -15.73
N GLY A 16 -13.87 -9.88 -14.53
CA GLY A 16 -14.57 -10.90 -13.72
C GLY A 16 -13.67 -11.82 -12.88
N ASN A 17 -12.34 -11.76 -13.08
CA ASN A 17 -11.39 -12.58 -12.34
C ASN A 17 -10.92 -11.89 -11.05
N ARG A 18 -10.94 -12.65 -9.96
CA ARG A 18 -10.48 -12.19 -8.65
C ARG A 18 -8.97 -11.94 -8.65
N ASN A 19 -8.58 -10.79 -8.11
CA ASN A 19 -7.19 -10.38 -7.92
C ASN A 19 -6.98 -9.93 -6.47
N LEU A 20 -5.86 -10.31 -5.88
CA LEU A 20 -5.41 -9.79 -4.59
C LEU A 20 -4.06 -9.11 -4.76
N ARG A 21 -3.79 -8.12 -3.92
CA ARG A 21 -2.45 -7.58 -3.69
C ARG A 21 -2.20 -7.56 -2.20
N VAL A 22 -1.01 -7.96 -1.79
CA VAL A 22 -0.57 -7.97 -0.39
C VAL A 22 0.68 -7.13 -0.29
N TYR A 23 0.66 -6.22 0.68
CA TYR A 23 1.67 -5.21 0.94
C TYR A 23 2.31 -5.49 2.28
N TYR A 24 3.62 -5.62 2.31
CA TYR A 24 4.33 -6.01 3.52
C TYR A 24 5.78 -5.55 3.50
N GLN A 25 6.34 -5.39 4.69
CA GLN A 25 7.78 -5.33 4.89
C GLN A 25 8.26 -6.72 5.34
N PHE A 26 9.39 -7.18 4.81
CA PHE A 26 9.95 -8.47 5.19
C PHE A 26 11.37 -8.32 5.70
N GLY A 27 11.63 -8.87 6.89
CA GLY A 27 12.93 -8.78 7.52
C GLY A 27 13.24 -7.40 8.06
N ASP A 28 14.53 -7.09 8.12
CA ASP A 28 15.07 -5.88 8.72
C ASP A 28 15.48 -4.81 7.67
N ASP A 29 15.00 -4.93 6.44
CA ASP A 29 15.26 -3.96 5.37
C ASP A 29 14.21 -2.84 5.34
N ASN A 30 14.55 -1.72 4.68
CA ASN A 30 13.65 -0.55 4.57
C ASN A 30 12.74 -0.66 3.33
N THR A 31 12.50 -1.89 2.86
CA THR A 31 11.80 -2.15 1.59
C THR A 31 10.36 -2.56 1.84
N LEU A 32 9.44 -1.80 1.26
CA LEU A 32 8.04 -2.20 1.17
C LEU A 32 7.83 -3.02 -0.11
N ARG A 33 7.13 -4.15 0.02
CA ARG A 33 7.00 -5.16 -1.03
C ARG A 33 5.55 -5.42 -1.41
N GLU A 34 5.34 -5.85 -2.67
CA GLU A 34 4.07 -6.34 -3.19
C GLU A 34 4.16 -7.82 -3.53
N SER A 35 3.13 -8.58 -3.16
CA SER A 35 2.83 -9.87 -3.76
C SER A 35 1.43 -9.87 -4.36
N CYS A 36 1.34 -10.40 -5.57
CA CYS A 36 0.12 -10.39 -6.37
C CYS A 36 -0.49 -11.78 -6.42
N PHE A 37 -1.81 -11.86 -6.39
CA PHE A 37 -2.55 -13.07 -6.74
C PHE A 37 -3.50 -12.76 -7.90
N ALA A 38 -3.59 -13.69 -8.85
CA ALA A 38 -4.63 -13.71 -9.86
C ALA A 38 -5.28 -15.10 -9.90
N GLN A 39 -6.61 -15.17 -9.95
CA GLN A 39 -7.39 -16.41 -9.82
C GLN A 39 -6.88 -17.56 -10.69
N ASP A 40 -6.51 -17.28 -11.93
CA ASP A 40 -6.10 -18.32 -12.90
C ASP A 40 -4.58 -18.57 -12.94
N TYR A 41 -3.79 -17.77 -12.21
CA TYR A 41 -2.32 -17.82 -12.26
C TYR A 41 -1.68 -18.12 -10.90
N GLY A 42 -2.39 -17.88 -9.80
CA GLY A 42 -1.87 -18.00 -8.44
C GLY A 42 -1.04 -16.78 -8.02
N TRP A 43 -0.12 -17.01 -7.08
CA TRP A 43 0.73 -15.97 -6.52
C TRP A 43 1.95 -15.67 -7.39
N PHE A 44 2.27 -14.38 -7.55
CA PHE A 44 3.40 -13.90 -8.34
C PHE A 44 3.88 -12.54 -7.86
N ILE A 45 5.01 -12.09 -8.40
CA ILE A 45 5.59 -10.77 -8.13
C ILE A 45 5.55 -9.95 -9.42
N ARG A 46 5.09 -8.71 -9.32
CA ARG A 46 5.16 -7.72 -10.41
C ARG A 46 6.53 -7.07 -10.43
N GLY A 47 7.24 -7.13 -11.57
CA GLY A 47 8.56 -6.54 -11.70
C GLY A 47 9.55 -7.08 -10.66
N ASN A 48 10.14 -6.19 -9.85
CA ASN A 48 11.01 -6.58 -8.73
C ASN A 48 10.26 -6.71 -7.39
N GLY A 49 8.94 -6.49 -7.36
CA GLY A 49 8.11 -6.56 -6.17
C GLY A 49 8.35 -5.46 -5.15
N ILE A 50 9.06 -4.39 -5.51
CA ILE A 50 9.40 -3.28 -4.60
C ILE A 50 8.48 -2.09 -4.87
N ILE A 51 7.90 -1.57 -3.79
CA ILE A 51 7.01 -0.40 -3.78
C ILE A 51 7.75 0.85 -3.30
N ALA A 52 8.56 0.69 -2.26
CA ALA A 52 9.33 1.75 -1.62
C ALA A 52 10.63 1.18 -1.01
N LYS A 53 11.63 2.03 -0.78
CA LYS A 53 12.95 1.64 -0.23
C LYS A 53 13.39 2.49 0.98
N ASP A 54 12.47 3.29 1.48
CA ASP A 54 12.62 4.31 2.52
C ASP A 54 11.68 4.03 3.71
N ALA A 55 10.99 2.88 3.75
CA ALA A 55 10.07 2.55 4.84
C ALA A 55 10.84 2.31 6.14
N LYS A 56 10.39 2.91 7.25
CA LYS A 56 11.00 2.63 8.56
C LYS A 56 10.91 1.15 8.89
N ARG A 57 11.81 0.65 9.72
CA ARG A 57 11.72 -0.72 10.23
C ARG A 57 10.39 -0.95 10.95
N ASN A 58 9.71 -2.05 10.60
CA ASN A 58 8.35 -2.37 11.05
C ASN A 58 7.37 -1.21 10.78
N SER A 59 7.49 -0.57 9.62
CA SER A 59 6.56 0.48 9.22
C SER A 59 5.14 -0.07 9.28
N PRO A 60 4.17 0.66 9.86
CA PRO A 60 2.77 0.33 9.63
C PRO A 60 2.49 0.46 8.13
N VAL A 61 1.60 -0.40 7.65
CA VAL A 61 1.20 -0.44 6.24
C VAL A 61 -0.31 -0.53 6.19
N THR A 62 -0.94 0.33 5.39
CA THR A 62 -2.34 0.17 5.02
C THR A 62 -2.56 0.48 3.56
N ALA A 63 -3.53 -0.15 2.93
CA ALA A 63 -3.79 -0.02 1.52
C ALA A 63 -5.29 0.11 1.22
N THR A 64 -5.59 0.82 0.15
CA THR A 64 -6.94 0.92 -0.40
C THR A 64 -6.88 0.88 -1.92
N ARG A 65 -8.02 0.59 -2.51
CA ARG A 65 -8.19 0.60 -3.96
C ARG A 65 -9.53 1.18 -4.35
N TRP A 66 -9.60 1.65 -5.58
CA TRP A 66 -10.85 1.97 -6.27
C TRP A 66 -10.68 1.72 -7.75
N THR A 67 -11.79 1.52 -8.46
CA THR A 67 -11.75 1.33 -9.91
C THR A 67 -12.26 2.63 -10.54
N ASP A 68 -11.39 3.32 -11.28
CA ASP A 68 -11.78 4.52 -12.01
C ASP A 68 -12.66 4.15 -13.22
N ASN A 69 -13.28 5.16 -13.83
CA ASN A 69 -13.82 5.06 -15.18
C ASN A 69 -12.68 5.52 -16.12
N PRO A 70 -12.07 4.65 -16.97
CA PRO A 70 -12.66 3.58 -17.78
C PRO A 70 -12.48 2.13 -17.28
N GLY A 71 -12.07 1.90 -16.04
CA GLY A 71 -12.02 0.56 -15.42
C GLY A 71 -10.66 0.15 -14.85
N THR A 72 -9.70 1.08 -14.75
CA THR A 72 -8.40 0.78 -14.15
C THR A 72 -8.54 0.82 -12.64
N THR A 73 -8.07 -0.24 -11.96
CA THR A 73 -8.06 -0.24 -10.50
C THR A 73 -6.84 0.53 -10.01
N GLN A 74 -7.09 1.70 -9.43
CA GLN A 74 -6.12 2.52 -8.73
C GLN A 74 -5.88 1.93 -7.34
N ILE A 75 -4.62 1.98 -6.89
CA ILE A 75 -4.20 1.46 -5.60
C ILE A 75 -3.39 2.54 -4.88
N ARG A 76 -3.65 2.70 -3.59
CA ARG A 76 -2.84 3.53 -2.70
C ARG A 76 -2.36 2.68 -1.54
N VAL A 77 -1.08 2.80 -1.24
CA VAL A 77 -0.44 2.16 -0.09
C VAL A 77 0.19 3.25 0.74
N TYR A 78 -0.12 3.25 2.03
CA TYR A 78 0.38 4.22 2.99
C TYR A 78 1.34 3.53 3.95
N TYR A 79 2.44 4.19 4.23
CA TYR A 79 3.47 3.72 5.15
C TYR A 79 4.16 4.93 5.80
N VAL A 80 5.05 4.65 6.76
CA VAL A 80 5.87 5.67 7.42
C VAL A 80 7.32 5.45 7.00
N ASP A 81 8.00 6.50 6.54
CA ASP A 81 9.41 6.41 6.19
C ASP A 81 10.35 6.54 7.40
N ASP A 82 11.65 6.37 7.16
CA ASP A 82 12.70 6.51 8.18
C ASP A 82 12.74 7.91 8.82
N ALA A 83 12.24 8.95 8.12
CA ALA A 83 12.11 10.30 8.65
C ALA A 83 10.84 10.50 9.50
N HIS A 84 10.03 9.45 9.64
CA HIS A 84 8.73 9.45 10.32
C HIS A 84 7.65 10.25 9.59
N ASP A 85 7.84 10.53 8.30
CA ASP A 85 6.81 11.12 7.44
C ASP A 85 5.83 10.04 6.99
N ILE A 86 4.55 10.42 6.87
CA ILE A 86 3.54 9.59 6.23
C ILE A 86 3.68 9.72 4.71
N ARG A 87 3.92 8.57 4.08
CA ARG A 87 4.13 8.44 2.65
C ARG A 87 2.95 7.74 1.98
N GLU A 88 2.63 8.19 0.78
CA GLU A 88 1.66 7.55 -0.10
C GLU A 88 2.40 7.01 -1.34
N CYS A 89 2.27 5.71 -1.57
CA CYS A 89 2.64 5.06 -2.82
C CYS A 89 1.40 4.91 -3.71
N GLN A 90 1.53 5.34 -4.97
CA GLN A 90 0.49 5.28 -5.99
C GLN A 90 0.86 4.23 -7.02
N GLY A 91 -0.06 3.30 -7.23
CA GLY A 91 0.04 2.24 -8.22
C GLY A 91 -1.32 1.97 -8.83
N ASP A 92 -1.34 1.02 -9.75
CA ASP A 92 -2.53 0.56 -10.44
C ASP A 92 -2.51 -0.95 -10.65
N SER A 93 -3.61 -1.48 -11.16
CA SER A 93 -3.76 -2.89 -11.47
C SER A 93 -3.04 -3.34 -12.74
N GLN A 94 -2.55 -2.42 -13.57
CA GLN A 94 -1.74 -2.77 -14.74
C GLN A 94 -0.41 -3.33 -14.24
N LEU A 95 0.21 -4.30 -14.93
CA LEU A 95 1.46 -4.89 -14.44
C LEU A 95 2.71 -4.10 -14.83
N THR A 96 2.57 -3.15 -15.75
CA THR A 96 3.68 -2.42 -16.38
C THR A 96 3.97 -1.07 -15.74
N SER A 97 3.02 -0.46 -15.05
CA SER A 97 3.24 0.85 -14.42
C SER A 97 4.28 0.75 -13.30
N LEU A 98 4.99 1.84 -13.03
CA LEU A 98 5.88 1.91 -11.88
C LEU A 98 5.13 2.55 -10.71
N TRP A 99 5.48 2.13 -9.49
CA TRP A 99 5.03 2.82 -8.29
C TRP A 99 5.65 4.22 -8.24
N THR A 100 4.84 5.20 -7.85
CA THR A 100 5.31 6.56 -7.53
C THR A 100 5.00 6.87 -6.07
N SER A 101 5.79 7.72 -5.42
CA SER A 101 5.60 8.03 -4.00
C SER A 101 5.62 9.54 -3.74
N ARG A 102 4.90 9.96 -2.69
CA ARG A 102 4.90 11.34 -2.18
C ARG A 102 4.71 11.39 -0.67
N THR A 103 5.18 12.46 -0.03
CA THR A 103 4.83 12.75 1.37
C THR A 103 3.43 13.36 1.41
N ILE A 104 2.59 12.87 2.31
CA ILE A 104 1.23 13.38 2.55
C ILE A 104 1.03 13.91 3.97
N GLY A 105 1.96 13.63 4.88
CA GLY A 105 1.98 14.19 6.21
C GLY A 105 3.41 14.21 6.73
N TYR A 106 3.93 15.39 7.02
CA TYR A 106 5.26 15.53 7.59
C TYR A 106 5.25 15.18 9.08
N ALA A 107 6.34 14.62 9.59
CA ALA A 107 6.52 14.31 11.01
C ALA A 107 6.35 15.55 11.90
N SER A 108 6.69 16.74 11.37
CA SER A 108 6.50 18.03 12.06
C SER A 108 5.05 18.41 12.28
N ASP A 109 4.13 17.86 11.48
CA ASP A 109 2.74 18.32 11.40
C ASP A 109 1.75 17.27 11.92
N THR A 110 2.07 15.99 11.75
CA THR A 110 1.16 14.88 12.06
C THR A 110 1.32 14.34 13.49
N GLU A 111 2.44 14.60 14.16
CA GLU A 111 2.73 14.09 15.52
C GLU A 111 2.50 12.56 15.66
N ILE A 112 2.74 11.77 14.60
CA ILE A 112 2.50 10.33 14.60
C ILE A 112 3.37 9.62 15.66
N GLY A 113 2.72 8.83 16.51
CA GLY A 113 3.42 8.07 17.55
C GLY A 113 4.32 6.97 16.97
N LEU A 114 5.48 6.72 17.60
CA LEU A 114 6.46 5.72 17.12
C LEU A 114 5.88 4.31 16.92
N GLY A 115 4.90 3.92 17.75
CA GLY A 115 4.20 2.63 17.68
C GLY A 115 2.85 2.67 16.99
N SER A 116 2.46 3.79 16.39
CA SER A 116 1.14 3.91 15.76
C SER A 116 0.98 2.96 14.57
N GLN A 117 -0.25 2.53 14.36
CA GLN A 117 -0.68 1.77 13.18
C GLN A 117 -1.40 2.71 12.22
N LEU A 118 -1.45 2.35 10.95
CA LEU A 118 -2.22 3.08 9.95
C LEU A 118 -3.50 2.31 9.63
N ALA A 119 -4.58 3.04 9.45
CA ALA A 119 -5.80 2.51 8.85
C ALA A 119 -6.35 3.49 7.82
N ILE A 120 -6.85 2.97 6.71
CA ILE A 120 -7.49 3.78 5.67
C ILE A 120 -8.97 3.42 5.56
N ALA A 121 -9.82 4.45 5.49
CA ALA A 121 -11.21 4.29 5.11
C ALA A 121 -11.51 5.10 3.86
N ARG A 122 -12.32 4.51 2.98
CA ARG A 122 -12.90 5.17 1.82
C ARG A 122 -14.42 5.17 1.99
N PRO A 123 -15.06 6.33 2.20
CA PRO A 123 -16.50 6.42 2.36
C PRO A 123 -17.24 6.01 1.08
N ASP A 124 -18.29 5.20 1.19
CA ASP A 124 -19.00 4.60 0.04
C ASP A 124 -19.63 5.59 -0.94
N LYS A 125 -19.80 6.86 -0.55
CA LYS A 125 -20.48 7.88 -1.37
C LYS A 125 -19.53 8.76 -2.17
N ASP A 126 -18.23 8.64 -1.96
CA ASP A 126 -17.22 9.46 -2.65
C ASP A 126 -15.92 8.67 -2.82
N ASP A 127 -15.71 8.14 -4.02
CA ASP A 127 -14.50 7.41 -4.39
C ASP A 127 -13.24 8.29 -4.39
N GLN A 128 -13.37 9.62 -4.26
CA GLN A 128 -12.24 10.56 -4.22
C GLN A 128 -11.80 10.91 -2.80
N LEU A 129 -12.62 10.65 -1.78
CA LEU A 129 -12.29 11.00 -0.40
C LEU A 129 -11.64 9.81 0.31
N LEU A 130 -10.35 9.93 0.62
CA LEU A 130 -9.63 8.97 1.44
C LEU A 130 -9.40 9.54 2.83
N ARG A 131 -9.67 8.74 3.87
CA ARG A 131 -9.42 9.11 5.27
C ARG A 131 -8.37 8.18 5.86
N LEU A 132 -7.21 8.73 6.16
CA LEU A 132 -6.13 8.02 6.83
C LEU A 132 -6.18 8.32 8.33
N PHE A 133 -6.07 7.27 9.13
CA PHE A 133 -6.02 7.30 10.59
C PHE A 133 -4.66 6.79 11.04
N TYR A 134 -4.09 7.46 12.03
CA TYR A 134 -2.75 7.25 12.58
C TYR A 134 -2.70 7.72 14.03
#